data_AF-A0A6N4E3L0-F1
#
_entry.id   AF-A0A6N4E3L0-F1
#
_cell.length_a   1.000
_cell.length_b   1.000
_cell.length_c   1.000
_cell.angle_alpha   90.00
_cell.angle_beta   90.00
_cell.angle_gamma   90.00
#
_symmetry.space_group_name_H-M   'P 1'
#
loop_
_entity.id
_entity.type
_entity.pdbx_description
1 polymer ?
#
loop_
_entity_poly.entity_id
_entity_poly.type
_entity_poly.pdbx_seq_one_letter_code
_entity_poly.pdbx_strand_id
1 'polypeptide(L)'
;MLLAVGSLGVQTAVAEEPIHHVSAETCKTCHKEIYKQWKGSMHGNSTALNDPIHATFYKNVVGDPTKEGVLHKASGKYPVCLQCHAPNAARDKTTKLDA
;
A
#
# COMPACT_ATOMS: atom_id res chain seq x y z
N MET A 1 -19.87 25.46 -50.14
CA MET A 1 -19.83 24.26 -49.26
C MET A 1 -18.65 24.45 -48.31
N LEU A 2 -18.89 24.92 -47.08
CA LEU A 2 -17.85 25.01 -46.05
C LEU A 2 -17.77 23.66 -45.33
N LEU A 3 -16.62 23.00 -45.43
CA LEU A 3 -16.28 21.82 -44.63
C LEU A 3 -15.76 22.30 -43.27
N ALA A 4 -16.56 22.12 -42.22
CA ALA A 4 -16.10 22.29 -40.84
C ALA A 4 -15.31 21.04 -40.44
N VAL A 5 -14.00 21.20 -40.24
CA VAL A 5 -13.12 20.17 -39.67
C VAL A 5 -13.30 20.22 -38.15
N GLY A 6 -14.06 19.29 -37.59
CA GLY A 6 -14.21 19.11 -36.15
C GLY A 6 -13.01 18.39 -35.57
N SER A 7 -12.22 19.08 -34.74
CA SER A 7 -11.12 18.49 -33.97
C SER A 7 -11.69 17.55 -32.90
N LEU A 8 -11.56 16.23 -33.11
CA LEU A 8 -11.79 15.21 -32.09
C LEU A 8 -10.69 15.31 -31.02
N GLY A 9 -10.98 15.98 -29.92
CA GLY A 9 -10.14 15.94 -28.72
C GLY A 9 -10.14 14.52 -28.14
N VAL A 10 -9.00 13.84 -28.17
CA VAL A 10 -8.79 12.58 -27.48
C VAL A 10 -8.87 12.83 -25.97
N GLN A 11 -9.98 12.43 -25.36
CA GLN A 11 -10.10 12.38 -23.90
C GLN A 11 -9.44 11.08 -23.43
N THR A 12 -8.19 11.17 -22.99
CA THR A 12 -7.55 10.10 -22.23
C THR A 12 -8.25 10.02 -20.87
N ALA A 13 -9.14 9.04 -20.71
CA ALA A 13 -9.63 8.65 -19.41
C ALA A 13 -8.43 8.12 -18.61
N VAL A 14 -7.88 8.93 -17.72
CA VAL A 14 -6.92 8.45 -16.71
C VAL A 14 -7.73 7.52 -15.82
N ALA A 15 -7.40 6.23 -15.83
CA ALA A 15 -7.99 5.28 -14.89
C ALA A 15 -7.64 5.77 -13.49
N GLU A 16 -8.66 6.16 -12.73
CA GLU A 16 -8.49 6.67 -11.38
C GLU A 16 -8.03 5.50 -10.49
N GLU A 17 -6.82 5.60 -9.93
CA GLU A 17 -6.32 4.58 -9.00
C GLU A 17 -7.25 4.51 -7.77
N PRO A 18 -7.48 3.30 -7.21
CA PRO A 18 -8.23 3.17 -5.97
C PRO A 18 -7.60 4.02 -4.86
N ILE A 19 -8.43 4.69 -4.06
CA ILE A 19 -7.96 5.61 -3.00
C ILE A 19 -6.97 4.96 -2.01
N HIS A 20 -7.04 3.64 -1.78
CA HIS A 20 -6.12 2.93 -0.88
C HIS A 20 -4.71 2.69 -1.48
N HIS A 21 -4.50 3.03 -2.75
CA HIS A 21 -3.19 3.07 -3.40
C HIS A 21 -2.59 4.47 -3.45
N VAL A 22 -3.37 5.50 -3.15
CA VAL A 22 -2.85 6.88 -3.09
C VAL A 22 -1.84 7.01 -1.94
N SER A 23 -0.60 7.33 -2.29
CA SER A 23 0.47 7.52 -1.32
C SER A 23 0.18 8.66 -0.33
N ALA A 24 0.60 8.48 0.92
CA ALA A 24 0.57 9.54 1.93
C ALA A 24 1.41 10.78 1.53
N GLU A 25 2.35 10.64 0.58
CA GLU A 25 3.06 11.78 -0.01
C GLU A 25 2.12 12.74 -0.74
N THR A 26 1.03 12.25 -1.34
CA THR A 26 -0.01 13.09 -1.93
C THR A 26 -0.67 13.94 -0.85
N CYS A 27 -1.03 13.32 0.28
CA CYS A 27 -1.67 13.99 1.41
C CYS A 27 -0.76 15.05 2.05
N LYS A 28 0.55 14.78 2.12
CA LYS A 28 1.58 15.68 2.66
C LYS A 28 1.61 17.04 1.95
N THR A 29 1.25 17.11 0.66
CA THR A 29 1.27 18.37 -0.10
C THR A 29 0.45 19.47 0.57
N CYS A 30 -0.70 19.09 1.16
CA CYS A 30 -1.61 19.98 1.89
C CYS A 30 -1.53 19.79 3.42
N HIS A 31 -1.26 18.57 3.91
CA HIS A 31 -1.33 18.19 5.32
C HIS A 31 0.04 17.89 5.94
N LYS A 32 0.97 18.85 5.85
CA LYS A 32 2.39 18.67 6.23
C LYS A 32 2.61 18.26 7.69
N GLU A 33 1.95 18.93 8.63
CA GLU A 33 2.15 18.66 10.07
C GLU A 33 1.57 17.29 10.48
N ILE A 34 0.39 16.94 9.96
CA ILE A 34 -0.22 15.62 10.19
C ILE A 34 0.68 14.54 9.60
N TYR A 35 1.16 14.73 8.37
CA TYR A 35 2.09 13.79 7.74
C TYR A 35 3.35 13.60 8.61
N LYS A 36 3.95 14.69 9.11
CA LYS A 36 5.15 14.63 9.96
C LYS A 36 4.90 13.80 11.22
N GLN A 37 3.77 14.02 11.90
CA GLN A 37 3.38 13.26 13.08
C GLN A 37 3.13 11.78 12.76
N TRP A 38 2.35 11.50 11.70
CA TRP A 38 2.05 10.14 11.26
C TRP A 38 3.31 9.38 10.86
N LYS A 39 4.19 9.99 10.06
CA LYS A 39 5.43 9.37 9.56
C LYS A 39 6.38 8.96 10.68
N GLY A 40 6.40 9.71 11.78
CA GLY A 40 7.17 9.38 12.99
C GLY A 40 6.48 8.42 13.95
N SER A 41 5.20 8.09 13.72
CA SER A 41 4.44 7.18 14.57
C SER A 41 4.68 5.71 14.23
N MET A 42 4.30 4.81 15.12
CA MET A 42 4.31 3.38 14.82
C MET A 42 3.29 2.98 13.75
N HIS A 43 2.21 3.75 13.54
CA HIS A 43 1.30 3.48 12.41
C HIS A 43 1.96 3.76 11.05
N GLY A 44 2.84 4.76 10.96
CA GLY A 44 3.63 5.02 9.76
C GLY A 44 4.77 4.00 9.53
N ASN A 45 5.11 3.23 10.57
CA ASN A 45 6.21 2.27 10.59
C ASN A 45 5.76 0.85 10.96
N SER A 46 4.47 0.52 10.80
CA SER A 46 3.86 -0.69 11.37
C SER A 46 4.27 -1.98 10.68
N THR A 47 4.78 -1.92 9.45
CA THR A 47 5.11 -3.11 8.66
C THR A 47 6.37 -3.80 9.16
N ALA A 48 6.52 -5.07 8.81
CA ALA A 48 7.73 -5.86 9.08
C ALA A 48 8.97 -5.39 8.31
N LEU A 49 8.86 -4.33 7.49
CA LEU A 49 9.98 -3.67 6.84
C LEU A 49 10.58 -2.56 7.71
N ASN A 50 9.76 -1.91 8.55
CA ASN A 50 10.14 -0.70 9.28
C ASN A 50 10.23 -0.90 10.79
N ASP A 51 9.45 -1.82 11.37
CA ASP A 51 9.52 -2.18 12.79
C ASP A 51 10.36 -3.47 12.99
N PRO A 52 11.57 -3.40 13.58
CA PRO A 52 12.45 -4.55 13.76
C PRO A 52 11.91 -5.59 14.77
N ILE A 53 11.10 -5.15 15.75
CA ILE A 53 10.49 -6.05 16.73
C ILE A 53 9.42 -6.86 16.02
N HIS A 54 8.49 -6.19 15.34
CA HIS A 54 7.47 -6.88 14.55
C HIS A 54 8.10 -7.76 13.46
N ALA A 55 9.14 -7.29 12.78
CA ALA A 55 9.86 -8.04 11.75
C ALA A 55 10.42 -9.36 12.29
N THR A 56 10.94 -9.37 13.51
CA THR A 56 11.49 -10.58 14.15
C THR A 56 10.40 -11.66 14.27
N PHE A 57 9.23 -11.30 14.78
CA PHE A 57 8.11 -12.23 14.89
C PHE A 57 7.53 -12.60 13.54
N TYR A 58 7.31 -11.64 12.64
CA TYR A 58 6.75 -11.89 11.31
C TYR A 58 7.61 -12.87 10.51
N LYS A 59 8.94 -12.70 10.51
CA LYS A 59 9.86 -13.63 9.84
C LYS A 59 9.81 -15.04 10.45
N ASN A 60 9.65 -15.12 11.77
CA ASN A 60 9.56 -16.39 12.47
C ASN A 60 8.24 -17.12 12.16
N VAL A 61 7.10 -16.45 12.20
CA VAL A 61 5.76 -17.10 12.12
C VAL A 61 5.11 -17.04 10.74
N VAL A 62 5.62 -16.21 9.82
CA VAL A 62 5.14 -16.06 8.44
C VAL A 62 6.29 -16.32 7.47
N GLY A 63 7.28 -15.42 7.40
CA GLY A 63 8.39 -15.53 6.46
C GLY A 63 8.92 -14.17 6.00
N ASP A 64 9.58 -14.16 4.85
CA ASP A 64 10.16 -12.96 4.26
C ASP A 64 9.07 -11.97 3.82
N PRO A 65 9.01 -10.73 4.36
CA PRO A 65 8.00 -9.73 4.01
C PRO A 65 8.12 -9.16 2.59
N THR A 66 9.19 -9.50 1.85
CA THR A 66 9.40 -9.09 0.45
C THR A 66 8.93 -10.15 -0.55
N LYS A 67 8.34 -11.26 -0.07
CA LYS A 67 7.86 -12.37 -0.89
C LYS A 67 6.35 -12.41 -0.97
N GLU A 68 5.87 -12.66 -2.18
CA GLU A 68 4.46 -12.91 -2.44
C GLU A 68 4.08 -14.34 -2.02
N GLY A 69 2.81 -14.54 -1.66
CA GLY A 69 2.26 -15.86 -1.34
C GLY A 69 2.75 -16.46 -0.02
N VAL A 70 3.34 -15.68 0.89
CA VAL A 70 3.73 -16.21 2.21
C VAL A 70 2.48 -16.52 3.06
N LEU A 71 2.55 -17.60 3.83
CA LEU A 71 1.45 -18.04 4.69
C LEU A 71 1.91 -18.06 6.15
N HIS A 72 0.98 -17.84 7.06
CA HIS A 72 1.26 -18.05 8.48
C HIS A 72 1.56 -19.53 8.72
N LYS A 73 2.77 -19.83 9.19
CA LYS A 73 3.34 -21.19 9.18
C LYS A 73 2.52 -22.20 9.97
N ALA A 74 1.95 -21.80 11.10
CA ALA A 74 1.17 -22.70 11.94
C ALA A 74 -0.26 -22.96 11.40
N SER A 75 -0.85 -22.01 10.66
CA SER A 75 -2.24 -22.13 10.19
C SER A 75 -2.35 -22.48 8.72
N GLY A 76 -1.29 -22.28 7.93
CA GLY A 76 -1.32 -22.40 6.47
C GLY A 76 -2.24 -21.37 5.80
N LYS A 77 -2.60 -20.29 6.50
CA LYS A 77 -3.55 -19.27 6.01
C LYS A 77 -2.85 -17.95 5.70
N TYR A 78 -3.57 -17.08 5.00
CA TYR A 78 -3.17 -15.70 4.78
C TYR A 78 -2.73 -15.03 6.10
N PRO A 79 -1.62 -14.26 6.13
CA PRO A 79 -1.10 -13.70 7.36
C PRO A 79 -2.05 -12.66 7.96
N VAL A 80 -2.73 -13.03 9.05
CA VAL A 80 -3.67 -12.15 9.77
C VAL A 80 -3.01 -10.84 10.23
N CYS A 81 -1.69 -10.87 10.47
CA CYS A 81 -0.88 -9.71 10.83
C CYS A 81 -1.09 -8.52 9.87
N LEU A 82 -1.24 -8.81 8.56
CA LEU A 82 -1.36 -7.78 7.53
C LEU A 82 -2.66 -6.98 7.65
N GLN A 83 -3.71 -7.55 8.24
CA GLN A 83 -4.98 -6.84 8.43
C GLN A 83 -4.81 -5.60 9.34
N CYS A 84 -3.77 -5.55 10.17
CA CYS A 84 -3.46 -4.42 11.05
C CYS A 84 -2.15 -3.72 10.69
N HIS A 85 -1.11 -4.49 10.34
CA HIS A 85 0.25 -3.96 10.12
C HIS A 85 0.53 -3.54 8.67
N ALA A 86 -0.31 -3.95 7.71
CA ALA A 86 -0.23 -3.53 6.31
C ALA A 86 -1.63 -3.58 5.65
N PRO A 87 -2.59 -2.78 6.13
CA PRO A 87 -4.02 -2.98 5.81
C PRO A 87 -4.34 -2.85 4.32
N ASN A 88 -3.63 -2.02 3.57
CA ASN A 88 -3.81 -1.90 2.12
C ASN A 88 -3.34 -3.18 1.40
N ALA A 89 -2.20 -3.76 1.78
CA ALA A 89 -1.75 -5.06 1.27
C ALA A 89 -2.76 -6.17 1.60
N ALA A 90 -3.32 -6.18 2.82
CA ALA A 90 -4.39 -7.10 3.19
C ALA A 90 -5.67 -6.93 2.37
N ARG A 91 -6.05 -5.69 2.05
CA ARG A 91 -7.19 -5.40 1.18
C ARG A 91 -6.99 -5.95 -0.23
N ASP A 92 -5.77 -5.88 -0.74
CA ASP A 92 -5.40 -6.38 -2.07
C ASP A 92 -5.03 -7.88 -2.07
N LYS A 93 -5.00 -8.51 -0.89
CA LYS A 93 -4.62 -9.92 -0.70
C LYS A 93 -3.19 -10.22 -1.17
N THR A 94 -2.28 -9.26 -1.05
CA THR A 94 -0.84 -9.42 -1.34
C THR A 94 -0.04 -9.50 -0.05
N THR A 95 1.03 -10.28 -0.07
CA THR A 95 1.98 -10.38 1.05
C THR A 95 3.32 -9.73 0.77
N LYS A 96 3.55 -9.21 -0.44
CA LYS A 96 4.79 -8.53 -0.82
C LYS A 96 4.71 -7.06 -0.41
N LEU A 97 5.43 -6.67 0.63
CA LEU A 97 5.28 -5.35 1.27
C LEU A 97 6.14 -4.23 0.67
N ASP A 98 7.00 -4.57 -0.29
CA ASP A 98 7.92 -3.66 -1.01
C ASP A 98 7.54 -3.51 -2.50
N ALA A 99 6.30 -3.85 -2.86
CA ALA A 99 5.74 -3.71 -4.20
C ALA A 99 5.43 -2.26 -4.58
#